data_AF-A0A151BXU1-F1
#
_entry.id   AF-A0A151BXU1-F1
#
_cell.length_a   1.000
_cell.length_b   1.000
_cell.length_c   1.000
_cell.angle_alpha   90.00
_cell.angle_beta   90.00
_cell.angle_gamma   90.00
#
_symmetry.space_group_name_H-M   'P 1'
#
loop_
_entity.id
_entity.type
_entity.pdbx_description
1 polymer ?
#
loop_
_entity_poly.entity_id
_entity_poly.type
_entity_poly.pdbx_seq_one_letter_code
_entity_poly.pdbx_strand_id
1 'polypeptide(L)'
;MDLLLDELHDVLDRFGGLPAWEGMSVESARRASGRLGSAKARIDGVLVSVASALRSAVTSTGVSVAEVSSIMSGEFGGDRRDAQALVTLGEQLQQAPATGSVLSSGGVSRDQAGVIARGVGGVAGHGVAGGPGRGGAGVAGGGTDFDVDGSAAAGDADAGSVRGRRGR
;
A
#
# COMPACT_ATOMS: atom_id res chain seq x y z
N MET A 1 -13.53 -0.15 25.08
CA MET A 1 -12.69 -0.39 23.89
C MET A 1 -12.06 -1.77 24.02
N ASP A 2 -11.49 -2.04 25.18
CA ASP A 2 -10.86 -3.33 25.55
C ASP A 2 -11.75 -4.55 25.26
N LEU A 3 -13.04 -4.51 25.64
CA LEU A 3 -14.00 -5.60 25.32
C LEU A 3 -14.12 -5.93 23.81
N LEU A 4 -13.97 -4.96 22.92
CA LEU A 4 -14.02 -5.20 21.47
C LEU A 4 -12.71 -5.80 20.93
N LEU A 5 -11.58 -5.45 21.56
CA LEU A 5 -10.29 -6.03 21.22
C LEU A 5 -10.23 -7.49 21.71
N ASP A 6 -10.73 -7.76 22.91
CA ASP A 6 -10.85 -9.12 23.45
C ASP A 6 -11.71 -10.00 22.54
N GLU A 7 -12.86 -9.51 22.08
CA GLU A 7 -13.72 -10.23 21.14
C GLU A 7 -13.01 -10.50 19.80
N LEU A 8 -12.24 -9.54 19.28
CA LEU A 8 -11.46 -9.72 18.07
C LEU A 8 -10.39 -10.81 18.26
N HIS A 9 -9.69 -10.81 19.39
CA HIS A 9 -8.70 -11.84 19.72
C HIS A 9 -9.35 -13.22 19.83
N ASP A 10 -10.47 -13.35 20.54
CA ASP A 10 -11.22 -14.62 20.66
C ASP A 10 -11.65 -15.18 19.30
N VAL A 11 -12.09 -14.30 18.39
CA VAL A 11 -12.46 -14.69 17.01
C VAL A 11 -11.24 -15.17 16.23
N LEU A 12 -10.11 -14.47 16.33
CA LEU A 12 -8.86 -14.83 15.64
C LEU A 12 -8.28 -16.16 16.18
N ASP A 13 -8.32 -16.38 17.48
CA ASP A 13 -7.88 -17.63 18.11
C ASP A 13 -8.74 -18.80 17.65
N ARG A 14 -10.06 -18.59 17.51
CA ARG A 14 -10.96 -19.58 16.92
C ARG A 14 -10.62 -19.91 15.47
N PHE A 15 -10.22 -18.92 14.66
CA PHE A 15 -9.73 -19.16 13.30
C PHE A 15 -8.42 -19.96 13.29
N GLY A 16 -7.49 -19.65 14.20
CA GLY A 16 -6.23 -20.38 14.36
C GLY A 16 -6.42 -21.83 14.82
N GLY A 17 -7.50 -22.11 15.55
CA GLY A 17 -7.88 -23.44 16.02
C GLY A 17 -8.78 -24.25 15.08
N LEU A 18 -9.17 -23.71 13.92
CA LEU A 18 -9.95 -24.49 12.95
C LEU A 18 -9.09 -25.66 12.43
N PRO A 19 -9.63 -26.90 12.35
CA PRO A 19 -8.93 -28.00 11.71
C PRO A 19 -8.54 -27.56 10.29
N ALA A 20 -7.35 -27.99 9.87
CA ALA A 20 -6.71 -27.58 8.63
C ALA A 20 -7.74 -27.45 7.50
N TRP A 21 -7.58 -26.44 6.66
CA TRP A 21 -8.40 -26.11 5.48
C TRP A 21 -8.56 -27.27 4.46
N GLU A 22 -8.13 -28.47 4.82
CA GLU A 22 -8.32 -29.75 4.16
C GLU A 22 -9.81 -30.06 3.91
N GLY A 23 -10.10 -30.50 2.69
CA GLY A 23 -11.47 -30.77 2.25
C GLY A 23 -12.23 -29.53 1.77
N MET A 24 -11.67 -28.32 1.89
CA MET A 24 -12.30 -27.11 1.37
C MET A 24 -12.19 -27.03 -0.15
N SER A 25 -13.30 -26.68 -0.82
CA SER A 25 -13.26 -26.42 -2.26
C SER A 25 -12.40 -25.19 -2.59
N VAL A 26 -11.78 -25.19 -3.77
CA VAL A 26 -10.97 -24.05 -4.26
C VAL A 26 -11.76 -22.73 -4.24
N GLU A 27 -13.05 -22.77 -4.57
CA GLU A 27 -13.92 -21.59 -4.53
C GLU A 27 -14.09 -21.06 -3.11
N SER A 28 -14.31 -21.94 -2.13
CA SER A 28 -14.46 -21.57 -0.73
C SER A 28 -13.17 -21.02 -0.16
N ALA A 29 -12.02 -21.62 -0.52
CA ALA A 29 -10.71 -21.11 -0.14
C ALA A 29 -10.44 -19.71 -0.72
N ARG A 30 -10.78 -19.47 -1.99
CA ARG A 30 -10.67 -18.14 -2.62
C ARG A 30 -11.56 -17.10 -1.93
N ARG A 31 -12.81 -17.45 -1.64
CA ARG A 31 -13.75 -16.57 -0.93
C ARG A 31 -13.26 -16.26 0.49
N ALA A 32 -12.77 -17.25 1.21
CA ALA A 32 -12.20 -17.09 2.54
C ALA A 32 -10.96 -16.18 2.50
N SER A 33 -10.02 -16.45 1.60
CA SER A 33 -8.82 -15.64 1.39
C SER A 33 -9.15 -14.18 1.10
N GLY A 34 -10.10 -13.90 0.20
CA GLY A 34 -10.53 -12.53 -0.10
C GLY A 34 -11.17 -11.82 1.09
N ARG A 35 -12.01 -12.51 1.87
CA ARG A 35 -12.65 -11.93 3.06
C ARG A 35 -11.64 -11.68 4.19
N LEU A 36 -10.70 -12.60 4.41
CA LEU A 36 -9.63 -12.43 5.38
C LEU A 36 -8.67 -11.31 4.96
N GLY A 37 -8.34 -11.20 3.67
CA GLY A 37 -7.56 -10.09 3.13
C GLY A 37 -8.24 -8.74 3.35
N SER A 38 -9.56 -8.66 3.11
CA SER A 38 -10.34 -7.46 3.39
C SER A 38 -10.40 -7.14 4.90
N ALA A 39 -10.57 -8.15 5.76
CA ALA A 39 -10.53 -7.98 7.21
C ALA A 39 -9.15 -7.48 7.68
N LYS A 40 -8.05 -8.05 7.18
CA LYS A 40 -6.69 -7.58 7.45
C LYS A 40 -6.53 -6.11 7.05
N ALA A 41 -6.99 -5.72 5.86
CA ALA A 41 -6.91 -4.34 5.41
C ALA A 41 -7.68 -3.36 6.33
N ARG A 42 -8.84 -3.77 6.84
CA ARG A 42 -9.60 -2.98 7.82
C ARG A 42 -8.84 -2.83 9.14
N ILE A 43 -8.26 -3.93 9.64
CA ILE A 43 -7.41 -3.92 10.84
C ILE A 43 -6.22 -2.98 10.61
N ASP A 44 -5.52 -3.10 9.48
CA ASP A 44 -4.41 -2.21 9.10
C ASP A 44 -4.87 -0.73 9.09
N GLY A 45 -6.07 -0.43 8.57
CA GLY A 45 -6.64 0.93 8.59
C GLY A 45 -6.92 1.45 10.01
N VAL A 46 -7.43 0.60 10.91
CA VAL A 46 -7.61 0.95 12.33
C VAL A 46 -6.26 1.20 12.98
N LEU A 47 -5.27 0.34 12.74
CA LEU A 47 -3.91 0.48 13.27
C LEU A 47 -3.23 1.78 12.80
N VAL A 48 -3.40 2.17 11.53
CA VAL A 48 -2.92 3.47 11.02
C VAL A 48 -3.60 4.65 11.72
N SER A 49 -4.90 4.54 12.00
CA SER A 49 -5.66 5.57 12.71
C SER A 49 -5.19 5.73 14.16
N VAL A 50 -4.96 4.61 14.85
CA VAL A 50 -4.38 4.57 16.21
C VAL A 50 -2.97 5.16 16.21
N ALA A 51 -2.12 4.76 15.26
CA ALA A 51 -0.76 5.30 15.11
C ALA A 51 -0.76 6.82 14.92
N SER A 52 -1.67 7.32 14.10
CA SER A 52 -1.84 8.76 13.86
C SER A 52 -2.29 9.51 15.12
N ALA A 53 -3.28 8.96 15.85
CA ALA A 53 -3.75 9.54 17.10
C ALA A 53 -2.66 9.55 18.19
N LEU A 54 -1.91 8.45 18.33
CA LEU A 54 -0.80 8.34 19.26
C LEU A 54 0.29 9.36 18.94
N ARG A 55 0.69 9.48 17.66
CA ARG A 55 1.65 10.50 17.22
C ARG A 55 1.17 11.91 17.58
N SER A 56 -0.11 12.24 17.31
CA SER A 56 -0.67 13.55 17.67
C SER A 56 -0.64 13.81 19.17
N ALA A 57 -0.92 12.81 20.01
CA ALA A 57 -0.88 12.93 21.46
C ALA A 57 0.55 13.07 22.00
N VAL A 58 1.53 12.38 21.40
CA VAL A 58 2.93 12.43 21.81
C VAL A 58 3.60 13.73 21.35
N THR A 59 3.34 14.17 20.11
CA THR A 59 3.89 15.43 19.59
C THR A 59 3.35 16.66 20.30
N SER A 60 2.11 16.64 20.81
CA SER A 60 1.56 17.74 21.62
C SER A 60 2.23 17.87 22.99
N THR A 61 2.89 16.80 23.47
CA THR A 61 3.64 16.79 24.73
C THR A 61 5.13 17.12 24.56
N GLY A 62 5.58 17.45 23.34
CA GLY A 62 6.97 17.79 23.03
C GLY A 62 7.91 16.59 22.88
N VAL A 63 7.36 15.37 22.85
CA VAL A 63 8.10 14.11 22.70
C VAL A 63 8.34 13.83 21.21
N SER A 64 9.49 13.25 20.87
CA SER A 64 9.95 13.08 19.48
C SER A 64 9.24 11.92 18.76
N VAL A 65 9.17 12.00 17.42
CA VAL A 65 8.60 10.92 16.58
C VAL A 65 9.36 9.60 16.74
N ALA A 66 10.66 9.64 17.04
CA ALA A 66 11.46 8.45 17.30
C ALA A 66 10.99 7.69 18.55
N GLU A 67 10.51 8.41 19.56
CA GLU A 67 9.93 7.82 20.77
C GLU A 67 8.55 7.21 20.51
N VAL A 68 7.75 7.78 19.59
CA VAL A 68 6.46 7.18 19.14
C VAL A 68 6.70 5.80 18.55
N SER A 69 7.66 5.66 17.63
CA SER A 69 7.98 4.37 17.01
C SER A 69 8.59 3.38 18.01
N SER A 70 9.30 3.89 19.03
CA SER A 70 9.80 3.07 20.14
C SER A 70 8.66 2.53 21.01
N ILE A 71 7.72 3.38 21.41
CA ILE A 71 6.51 3.01 22.16
C ILE A 71 5.69 1.98 21.38
N MET A 72 5.45 2.25 20.09
CA MET A 72 4.69 1.33 19.23
C MET A 72 5.42 0.01 19.02
N SER A 73 6.76 -0.02 18.92
CA SER A 73 7.46 -1.28 18.68
C SER A 73 7.25 -2.34 19.78
N GLY A 74 6.99 -1.93 21.03
CA GLY A 74 6.64 -2.86 22.11
C GLY A 74 5.23 -3.44 21.96
N GLU A 75 4.29 -2.63 21.49
CA GLU A 75 2.85 -2.96 21.43
C GLU A 75 2.44 -3.64 20.11
N PHE A 76 3.13 -3.35 19.00
CA PHE A 76 2.88 -3.92 17.66
C PHE A 76 3.61 -5.25 17.43
N GLY A 77 3.68 -6.11 18.46
CA GLY A 77 4.29 -7.43 18.34
C GLY A 77 5.82 -7.42 18.15
N GLY A 78 6.51 -6.35 18.54
CA GLY A 78 7.98 -6.29 18.54
C GLY A 78 8.63 -5.72 17.27
N ASP A 79 7.89 -5.49 16.18
CA ASP A 79 8.47 -5.02 14.92
C ASP A 79 8.44 -3.49 14.79
N ARG A 80 9.59 -2.88 15.08
CA ARG A 80 9.79 -1.43 14.93
C ARG A 80 9.62 -0.94 13.49
N ARG A 81 9.98 -1.75 12.49
CA ARG A 81 9.85 -1.36 11.07
C ARG A 81 8.38 -1.30 10.67
N ASP A 82 7.59 -2.24 11.16
CA ASP A 82 6.16 -2.28 10.86
C ASP A 82 5.42 -1.12 11.54
N ALA A 83 5.73 -0.85 12.81
CA ALA A 83 5.24 0.34 13.52
C ALA A 83 5.57 1.64 12.78
N GLN A 84 6.82 1.81 12.33
CA GLN A 84 7.24 2.97 11.55
C GLN A 84 6.47 3.07 10.22
N ALA A 85 6.25 1.95 9.53
CA ALA A 85 5.51 1.92 8.28
C ALA A 85 4.05 2.38 8.45
N LEU A 86 3.39 2.01 9.55
CA LEU A 86 2.03 2.46 9.87
C LEU A 86 1.97 3.97 10.13
N VAL A 87 2.94 4.51 10.87
CA VAL A 87 3.03 5.96 11.12
C VAL A 87 3.23 6.73 9.82
N THR A 88 4.20 6.30 9.00
CA THR A 88 4.50 6.94 7.72
C THR A 88 3.31 6.83 6.74
N LEU A 89 2.60 5.69 6.72
CA LEU A 89 1.39 5.55 5.93
C LEU A 89 0.29 6.50 6.42
N GLY A 90 0.11 6.67 7.73
CA GLY A 90 -0.83 7.63 8.30
C GLY A 90 -0.58 9.06 7.82
N GLU A 91 0.68 9.49 7.81
CA GLU A 91 1.07 10.81 7.27
C GLU A 91 0.76 10.94 5.77
N GLN A 92 1.04 9.90 4.98
CA GLN A 92 0.74 9.89 3.54
C GLN A 92 -0.77 9.95 3.28
N LEU A 93 -1.59 9.27 4.09
CA LEU A 93 -3.03 9.25 3.94
C LEU A 93 -3.70 10.57 4.32
N GLN A 94 -3.06 11.43 5.12
CA GLN A 94 -3.54 12.81 5.33
C GLN A 94 -3.57 13.61 4.01
N GLN A 95 -2.65 13.31 3.10
CA GLN A 95 -2.58 13.91 1.76
C GLN A 95 -3.44 13.15 0.73
N ALA A 96 -4.00 11.99 1.10
CA ALA A 96 -4.80 11.14 0.23
C ALA A 96 -6.01 10.53 1.00
N PRO A 97 -6.96 11.37 1.47
CA PRO A 97 -8.03 10.93 2.37
C PRO A 97 -8.95 9.88 1.73
N ALA A 98 -9.18 9.95 0.41
CA ALA A 98 -9.94 8.94 -0.32
C ALA A 98 -9.30 7.55 -0.21
N THR A 99 -7.96 7.46 -0.30
CA THR A 99 -7.22 6.21 -0.13
C THR A 99 -7.38 5.67 1.29
N GLY A 100 -7.39 6.54 2.30
CA GLY A 100 -7.61 6.16 3.70
C GLY A 100 -8.99 5.53 3.92
N SER A 101 -10.03 6.07 3.29
CA SER A 101 -11.38 5.51 3.34
C SER A 101 -11.48 4.12 2.68
N VAL A 102 -10.79 3.91 1.55
CA VAL A 102 -10.77 2.61 0.85
C VAL A 102 -9.98 1.57 1.63
N LEU A 103 -8.86 1.94 2.27
CA LEU A 103 -8.13 1.07 3.19
C LEU A 103 -9.02 0.66 4.38
N SER A 104 -9.65 1.64 5.05
CA SER A 104 -10.46 1.42 6.25
C SER A 104 -11.71 0.58 6.00
N SER A 105 -12.23 0.57 4.77
CA SER A 105 -13.33 -0.31 4.35
C SER A 105 -12.86 -1.68 3.86
N GLY A 106 -11.55 -1.90 3.75
CA GLY A 106 -10.94 -3.15 3.31
C GLY A 106 -10.99 -3.36 1.80
N GLY A 107 -11.11 -2.28 1.02
CA GLY A 107 -11.13 -2.31 -0.44
C GLY A 107 -9.74 -2.38 -1.09
N VAL A 108 -8.70 -1.96 -0.36
CA VAL A 108 -7.28 -2.10 -0.75
C VAL A 108 -6.43 -2.55 0.43
N SER A 109 -5.34 -3.25 0.17
CA SER A 109 -4.36 -3.60 1.21
C SER A 109 -3.53 -2.38 1.66
N ARG A 110 -2.84 -2.51 2.80
CA ARG A 110 -1.88 -1.52 3.28
C ARG A 110 -0.84 -1.13 2.23
N ASP A 111 -0.26 -2.11 1.56
CA ASP A 111 0.80 -1.89 0.57
C ASP A 111 0.25 -1.16 -0.67
N GLN A 112 -0.95 -1.56 -1.12
CA GLN A 112 -1.65 -0.87 -2.20
C GLN A 112 -1.97 0.57 -1.82
N ALA A 113 -2.47 0.81 -0.60
CA ALA A 113 -2.75 2.15 -0.09
C ALA A 113 -1.47 3.02 -0.07
N GLY A 114 -0.33 2.48 0.35
CA GLY A 114 0.95 3.20 0.35
C GLY A 114 1.48 3.52 -1.05
N VAL A 115 1.22 2.67 -2.05
CA VAL A 115 1.54 2.99 -3.46
C VAL A 115 0.64 4.12 -3.97
N ILE A 116 -0.67 4.02 -3.75
CA ILE A 116 -1.64 5.02 -4.22
C ILE A 116 -1.36 6.38 -3.56
N ALA A 117 -1.16 6.42 -2.25
CA ALA A 117 -0.92 7.66 -1.51
C ALA A 117 0.35 8.38 -1.98
N ARG A 118 1.43 7.64 -2.25
CA ARG A 118 2.66 8.20 -2.84
C ARG A 118 2.44 8.75 -4.24
N GLY A 119 1.65 8.05 -5.07
CA GLY A 119 1.27 8.53 -6.39
C GLY A 119 0.49 9.85 -6.34
N VAL A 120 -0.49 9.97 -5.44
CA VAL A 120 -1.28 11.19 -5.25
C VAL A 120 -0.41 12.36 -4.77
N GLY A 121 0.47 12.13 -3.79
CA GLY A 121 1.40 13.16 -3.31
C GLY A 121 2.37 13.68 -4.37
N GLY A 122 2.82 12.80 -5.28
CA GLY A 122 3.68 13.19 -6.42
C GLY A 122 2.96 14.05 -7.47
N VAL A 123 1.67 13.79 -7.71
CA VAL A 123 0.86 14.57 -8.66
C VAL A 123 0.50 15.95 -8.10
N ALA A 124 0.21 16.05 -6.79
CA ALA A 124 -0.02 17.33 -6.13
C ALA A 124 1.22 18.26 -6.16
N GLY A 125 2.43 17.69 -6.10
CA GLY A 125 3.68 18.44 -6.19
C GLY A 125 4.02 18.99 -7.59
N HIS A 126 3.43 18.44 -8.66
CA HIS A 126 3.65 18.90 -10.04
C HIS A 126 2.61 19.94 -10.51
N GLY A 127 1.54 20.16 -9.73
CA GLY A 127 0.41 21.02 -10.11
C GLY A 127 0.43 22.45 -9.57
N VAL A 128 1.44 22.85 -8.78
CA VAL A 128 1.46 24.18 -8.11
C VAL A 128 2.79 24.91 -8.37
N ALA A 129 3.07 25.19 -9.64
CA ALA A 129 4.01 26.22 -10.07
C ALA A 129 3.23 27.30 -10.84
N GLY A 130 2.30 27.98 -10.16
CA GLY A 130 1.49 29.07 -10.70
C GLY A 130 1.48 30.26 -9.75
N GLY A 131 2.65 30.87 -9.54
CA GLY A 131 2.81 32.15 -8.84
C GLY A 131 2.72 33.36 -9.80
N PRO A 132 2.38 34.55 -9.31
CA PRO A 132 1.67 35.58 -10.06
C PRO A 132 2.55 36.40 -11.01
N GLY A 133 1.88 36.96 -12.02
CA GLY A 133 2.49 37.71 -13.11
C GLY A 133 3.48 38.80 -12.71
N ARG A 134 4.62 38.78 -13.40
CA ARG A 134 5.39 39.98 -13.74
C ARG A 134 5.66 39.92 -15.23
N GLY A 135 5.18 40.94 -15.94
CA GLY A 135 5.35 41.06 -17.37
C GLY A 135 6.80 41.33 -17.78
N GLY A 136 7.02 41.20 -19.09
CA GLY A 136 8.03 41.97 -19.79
C GLY A 136 9.24 41.19 -20.33
N ALA A 137 9.20 40.99 -21.64
CA ALA A 137 10.31 41.14 -22.61
C ALA A 137 11.33 40.00 -22.80
N GLY A 138 11.32 39.46 -24.03
CA GLY A 138 12.47 38.86 -24.74
C GLY A 138 12.87 37.48 -24.20
N VAL A 139 13.26 36.49 -24.99
CA VAL A 139 14.12 36.54 -26.18
C VAL A 139 13.84 35.28 -27.02
N ALA A 140 13.91 35.46 -28.33
CA ALA A 140 13.83 34.42 -29.35
C ALA A 140 14.98 33.41 -29.25
N GLY A 141 14.77 32.20 -29.76
CA GLY A 141 15.84 31.41 -30.36
C GLY A 141 15.73 29.90 -30.22
N GLY A 142 15.60 29.23 -31.37
CA GLY A 142 16.32 27.97 -31.64
C GLY A 142 15.55 26.68 -31.41
N GLY A 143 14.88 26.20 -32.47
CA GLY A 143 14.52 24.79 -32.56
C GLY A 143 15.71 23.91 -32.93
N THR A 144 15.56 22.61 -32.70
CA THR A 144 15.87 21.54 -33.65
C THR A 144 15.18 20.26 -33.16
N ASP A 145 14.23 19.81 -33.96
CA ASP A 145 14.01 18.44 -34.43
C ASP A 145 14.68 17.30 -33.64
N PHE A 146 13.85 16.42 -33.08
CA PHE A 146 14.26 15.12 -32.59
C PHE A 146 13.80 14.07 -33.60
N ASP A 147 14.76 13.60 -34.41
CA ASP A 147 14.63 12.47 -35.33
C ASP A 147 14.28 11.19 -34.55
N VAL A 148 13.22 10.50 -35.00
CA VAL A 148 12.91 9.13 -34.61
C VAL A 148 13.46 8.22 -35.69
N ASP A 149 14.71 7.79 -35.51
CA ASP A 149 15.31 6.71 -36.31
C ASP A 149 14.93 5.37 -35.69
N GLY A 150 13.86 4.76 -36.24
CA GLY A 150 13.48 3.38 -35.95
C GLY A 150 14.03 2.44 -37.01
N SER A 151 15.13 1.74 -36.72
CA SER A 151 15.59 0.61 -37.54
C SER A 151 16.12 -0.56 -36.70
N ALA A 152 15.30 -1.62 -36.73
CA ALA A 152 15.57 -3.06 -36.72
C ALA A 152 16.70 -3.68 -35.85
N ALA A 153 16.31 -4.69 -35.07
CA ALA A 153 17.01 -5.98 -35.05
C ALA A 153 16.04 -7.13 -34.71
N ALA A 154 15.96 -8.08 -35.63
CA ALA A 154 15.31 -9.39 -35.50
C ALA A 154 16.23 -10.40 -34.79
N GLY A 155 15.63 -11.46 -34.23
CA GLY A 155 16.31 -12.64 -33.68
C GLY A 155 15.26 -13.49 -32.94
N ASP A 156 14.48 -14.32 -33.63
CA ASP A 156 14.79 -15.70 -34.02
C ASP A 156 14.76 -16.67 -32.82
N ALA A 157 13.68 -17.46 -32.74
CA ALA A 157 13.54 -18.60 -31.82
C ALA A 157 12.71 -19.70 -32.51
N ASP A 158 13.46 -20.49 -33.27
CA ASP A 158 13.29 -21.87 -33.69
C ASP A 158 12.24 -22.70 -32.91
N ALA A 159 11.20 -23.16 -33.62
CA ALA A 159 10.21 -24.11 -33.13
C ALA A 159 10.55 -25.53 -33.62
N GLY A 160 11.39 -26.21 -32.85
CA GLY A 160 11.79 -27.59 -33.11
C GLY A 160 10.81 -28.65 -32.56
N SER A 161 10.37 -29.53 -33.46
CA SER A 161 10.15 -30.97 -33.27
C SER A 161 8.84 -31.47 -32.63
N VAL A 162 7.83 -31.67 -33.47
CA VAL A 162 6.77 -32.67 -33.29
C VAL A 162 7.29 -34.01 -33.81
N ARG A 163 7.51 -35.00 -32.91
CA ARG A 163 7.71 -36.39 -33.29
C ARG A 163 6.75 -37.30 -32.52
N GLY A 164 5.63 -37.57 -33.16
CA GLY A 164 4.71 -38.63 -32.77
C GLY A 164 5.39 -40.00 -32.92
N ARG A 165 5.41 -40.77 -31.84
CA ARG A 165 5.67 -42.22 -31.86
C ARG A 165 5.13 -42.85 -30.58
N ARG A 166 3.93 -43.43 -30.64
CA ARG A 166 3.59 -44.66 -29.89
C ARG A 166 2.53 -45.44 -30.67
N GLY A 167 2.97 -46.53 -31.29
CA GLY A 167 2.14 -47.70 -31.50
C GLY A 167 2.49 -48.73 -30.44
N ARG A 168 1.48 -49.36 -29.87
CA ARG A 168 1.34 -50.80 -29.64
C ARG A 168 -0.13 -51.10 -29.43
#